data_AF-A0A6P8C453-F1
#
_entry.id   AF-A0A6P8C453-F1
#
_cell.length_a   1.000
_cell.length_b   1.000
_cell.length_c   1.000
_cell.angle_alpha   90.00
_cell.angle_beta   90.00
_cell.angle_gamma   90.00
#
_symmetry.space_group_name_H-M   'P 1'
#
loop_
_entity.id
_entity.type
_entity.pdbx_description
1 polymer ?
#
loop_
_entity_poly.entity_id
_entity_poly.type
_entity_poly.pdbx_seq_one_letter_code
_entity_poly.pdbx_strand_id
1 'polypeptide(L)'
;MNSFRKLVSAKASSKSDASENDLESGIDRLLKQLEQVNLQMQAWVSSGGTEMVSHTLTRHQEILQDLTQEFYRLCSSLRAKREHASLLEDFREYDRTRLDLEEGGSPEQALLREHASISRSTGQTDSVISQAQATLGALVLQRSTFGGIDLKISNVSSRLPTVNNILSAIKRRKSMDTIILSLVASMCTFLIFIYWLTKS
;
A
#
# COMPACT_ATOMS: atom_id res chain seq x y z
N MET A 1 -40.16 19.83 -12.60
CA MET A 1 -39.27 18.64 -12.55
C MET A 1 -37.90 18.90 -11.89
N ASN A 2 -37.51 20.15 -11.59
CA ASN A 2 -36.16 20.47 -11.11
C ASN A 2 -35.93 20.19 -9.60
N SER A 3 -36.95 20.34 -8.74
CA SER A 3 -36.81 20.07 -7.29
C SER A 3 -36.55 18.61 -6.97
N PHE A 4 -37.17 17.67 -7.69
CA PHE A 4 -36.93 16.23 -7.51
C PHE A 4 -35.49 15.84 -7.85
N ARG A 5 -34.91 16.45 -8.90
CA ARG A 5 -33.53 16.20 -9.32
C ARG A 5 -32.53 16.75 -8.30
N LYS A 6 -32.82 17.90 -7.68
CA LYS A 6 -32.03 18.48 -6.58
C LYS A 6 -32.06 17.60 -5.33
N LEU A 7 -33.24 17.13 -4.93
CA LEU A 7 -33.40 16.21 -3.79
C LEU A 7 -32.67 14.88 -4.01
N VAL A 8 -32.71 14.34 -5.23
CA VAL A 8 -31.98 13.11 -5.58
C VAL A 8 -30.47 13.33 -5.57
N SER A 9 -29.97 14.47 -6.07
CA SER A 9 -28.53 14.80 -6.06
C SER A 9 -28.01 15.00 -4.63
N ALA A 10 -28.73 15.77 -3.80
CA ALA A 10 -28.37 15.98 -2.40
C ALA A 10 -28.41 14.68 -1.57
N LYS A 11 -29.41 13.82 -1.83
CA LYS A 11 -29.53 12.51 -1.18
C LYS A 11 -28.49 11.49 -1.67
N ALA A 12 -28.05 11.59 -2.92
CA ALA A 12 -26.95 10.78 -3.45
C ALA A 12 -25.60 11.22 -2.84
N SER A 13 -25.37 12.52 -2.72
CA SER A 13 -24.20 13.09 -2.04
C SER A 13 -24.14 12.66 -0.58
N SER A 14 -25.22 12.83 0.19
CA SER A 14 -25.25 12.44 1.61
C SER A 14 -25.09 10.93 1.86
N LYS A 15 -25.53 10.10 0.90
CA LYS A 15 -25.35 8.64 0.96
C LYS A 15 -23.91 8.22 0.64
N SER A 16 -23.25 8.90 -0.29
CA SER A 16 -21.82 8.72 -0.56
C SER A 16 -21.02 9.06 0.70
N ASP A 17 -21.34 10.19 1.33
CA ASP A 17 -20.66 10.68 2.53
C ASP A 17 -20.77 9.70 3.71
N ALA A 18 -21.97 9.19 3.97
CA ALA A 18 -22.18 8.22 5.04
C ALA A 18 -21.35 6.94 4.82
N SER A 19 -21.20 6.51 3.56
CA SER A 19 -20.42 5.32 3.20
C SER A 19 -18.91 5.57 3.33
N GLU A 20 -18.45 6.77 2.99
CA GLU A 20 -17.04 7.18 3.14
C GLU A 20 -16.63 7.30 4.61
N ASN A 21 -17.48 7.89 5.46
CA ASN A 21 -17.22 8.00 6.90
C ASN A 21 -17.22 6.63 7.59
N ASP A 22 -18.09 5.72 7.16
CA ASP A 22 -18.10 4.33 7.67
C ASP A 22 -16.81 3.61 7.30
N LEU A 23 -16.33 3.77 6.07
CA LEU A 23 -15.06 3.24 5.60
C LEU A 23 -13.86 3.84 6.35
N GLU A 24 -13.84 5.16 6.56
CA GLU A 24 -12.81 5.86 7.34
C GLU A 24 -12.74 5.29 8.77
N SER A 25 -13.89 5.13 9.42
CA SER A 25 -13.97 4.54 10.77
C SER A 25 -13.54 3.07 10.82
N GLY A 26 -13.81 2.32 9.76
CA GLY A 26 -13.39 0.92 9.61
C GLY A 26 -11.87 0.80 9.49
N ILE A 27 -11.24 1.68 8.72
CA ILE A 27 -9.77 1.69 8.55
C ILE A 27 -9.10 2.13 9.85
N ASP A 28 -9.62 3.13 10.55
CA ASP A 28 -9.11 3.57 11.85
C ASP A 28 -9.16 2.44 12.90
N ARG A 29 -10.25 1.67 12.91
CA ARG A 29 -10.37 0.48 13.76
C ARG A 29 -9.33 -0.59 13.41
N LEU A 30 -9.08 -0.85 12.14
CA LEU A 30 -8.09 -1.82 11.69
C LEU A 30 -6.66 -1.39 12.05
N LEU A 31 -6.35 -0.09 11.92
CA LEU A 31 -5.07 0.48 12.34
C LEU A 31 -4.84 0.30 13.85
N LYS A 32 -5.85 0.58 14.67
CA LYS A 32 -5.80 0.34 16.13
C LYS A 32 -5.62 -1.12 16.49
N GLN A 33 -6.25 -2.04 15.74
CA GLN A 33 -6.03 -3.48 15.95
C GLN A 33 -4.60 -3.88 15.59
N LEU A 34 -4.05 -3.34 14.50
CA LEU A 34 -2.66 -3.61 14.11
C LEU A 34 -1.68 -3.04 15.16
N GLU A 35 -1.97 -1.88 15.72
CA GLU A 35 -1.21 -1.27 16.81
C GLU A 35 -1.21 -2.16 18.06
N GLN A 36 -2.39 -2.67 18.45
CA GLN A 36 -2.53 -3.58 19.58
C GLN A 36 -1.72 -4.87 19.38
N VAL A 37 -1.75 -5.47 18.18
CA VAL A 37 -0.95 -6.66 17.85
C VAL A 37 0.54 -6.35 17.93
N ASN A 38 0.95 -5.17 17.47
CA ASN A 38 2.34 -4.72 17.53
C ASN A 38 2.81 -4.56 18.98
N LEU A 39 1.99 -3.92 19.84
CA LEU A 39 2.26 -3.80 21.28
C LEU A 39 2.37 -5.16 21.98
N GLN A 40 1.49 -6.11 21.63
CA GLN A 40 1.61 -7.48 22.14
C GLN A 40 2.94 -8.09 21.72
N MET A 41 3.28 -8.04 20.43
CA MET A 41 4.53 -8.57 19.90
C MET A 41 5.76 -7.92 20.55
N GLN A 42 5.68 -6.62 20.89
CA GLN A 42 6.72 -5.92 21.64
C GLN A 42 6.88 -6.45 23.07
N ALA A 43 5.78 -6.76 23.77
CA ALA A 43 5.82 -7.40 25.08
C ALA A 43 6.45 -8.80 25.01
N TRP A 44 6.12 -9.58 23.97
CA TRP A 44 6.72 -10.90 23.73
C TRP A 44 8.23 -10.82 23.47
N VAL A 45 8.67 -9.86 22.64
CA VAL A 45 10.10 -9.62 22.39
C VAL A 45 10.83 -9.27 23.69
N SER A 46 10.26 -8.37 24.50
CA SER A 46 10.84 -7.93 25.77
C SER A 46 10.93 -9.05 26.82
N SER A 47 10.07 -10.07 26.74
CA SER A 47 10.06 -11.23 27.64
C SER A 47 11.08 -12.32 27.30
N GLY A 48 11.92 -12.13 26.26
CA GLY A 48 12.95 -13.10 25.84
C GLY A 48 12.75 -13.64 24.42
N GLY A 49 12.12 -12.87 23.53
CA GLY A 49 11.92 -13.27 22.13
C GLY A 49 13.22 -13.32 21.33
N THR A 50 13.25 -14.16 20.29
CA THR A 50 14.40 -14.33 19.39
C THR A 50 14.68 -13.06 18.57
N GLU A 51 15.93 -12.78 18.21
CA GLU A 51 16.34 -11.61 17.40
C GLU A 51 15.53 -11.44 16.09
N MET A 52 15.09 -12.55 15.48
CA MET A 52 14.21 -12.55 14.30
C MET A 52 12.84 -11.91 14.57
N VAL A 53 12.30 -12.10 15.78
CA VAL A 53 11.02 -11.51 16.21
C VAL A 53 11.18 -10.01 16.42
N SER A 54 12.33 -9.57 16.95
CA SER A 54 12.66 -8.14 17.12
C SER A 54 12.73 -7.41 15.77
N HIS A 55 13.41 -7.98 14.78
CA HIS A 55 13.49 -7.37 13.44
C HIS A 55 12.10 -7.33 12.75
N THR A 56 11.31 -8.38 12.93
CA THR A 56 9.94 -8.43 12.39
C THR A 56 9.06 -7.38 13.06
N LEU A 57 9.18 -7.19 14.38
CA LEU A 57 8.47 -6.16 15.14
C LEU A 57 8.79 -4.75 14.63
N THR A 58 10.09 -4.41 14.48
CA THR A 58 10.52 -3.11 13.95
C THR A 58 9.89 -2.84 12.59
N ARG A 59 9.94 -3.83 11.68
CA ARG A 59 9.30 -3.71 10.36
C ARG A 59 7.78 -3.49 10.47
N HIS A 60 7.10 -4.20 11.37
CA HIS A 60 5.66 -4.01 11.58
C HIS A 60 5.33 -2.61 12.16
N GLN A 61 6.22 -2.02 12.96
CA GLN A 61 6.06 -0.65 13.45
C GLN A 61 6.21 0.38 12.33
N GLU A 62 7.22 0.20 11.46
CA GLU A 62 7.41 1.05 10.28
C GLU A 62 6.21 0.99 9.34
N ILE A 63 5.70 -0.21 9.04
CA ILE A 63 4.51 -0.40 8.18
C ILE A 63 3.29 0.27 8.80
N LEU A 64 3.08 0.14 10.11
CA LEU A 64 1.95 0.78 10.79
C LEU A 64 2.03 2.30 10.72
N GLN A 65 3.22 2.87 10.92
CA GLN A 65 3.44 4.30 10.82
C GLN A 65 3.17 4.82 9.40
N ASP A 66 3.67 4.11 8.38
CA ASP A 66 3.45 4.44 6.97
C ASP A 66 1.96 4.39 6.60
N LEU A 67 1.27 3.31 6.97
CA LEU A 67 -0.17 3.15 6.73
C LEU A 67 -1.00 4.24 7.42
N THR A 68 -0.64 4.59 8.65
CA THR A 68 -1.33 5.66 9.41
C THR A 68 -1.12 7.02 8.73
N GLN A 69 0.10 7.32 8.30
CA GLN A 69 0.41 8.55 7.60
C GLN A 69 -0.30 8.65 6.25
N GLU A 70 -0.27 7.59 5.45
CA GLU A 70 -0.96 7.53 4.16
C GLU A 70 -2.47 7.65 4.34
N PHE A 71 -3.06 7.03 5.38
CA PHE A 71 -4.47 7.17 5.69
C PHE A 71 -4.88 8.63 5.95
N TYR A 72 -4.18 9.34 6.84
CA TYR A 72 -4.47 10.76 7.09
C TYR A 72 -4.23 11.65 5.86
N ARG A 73 -3.21 11.32 5.04
CA ARG A 73 -3.00 12.00 3.75
C ARG A 73 -4.16 11.77 2.80
N LEU A 74 -4.73 10.56 2.77
CA LEU A 74 -5.89 10.24 1.95
C LEU A 74 -7.14 10.97 2.43
N CYS A 75 -7.42 10.98 3.74
CA CYS A 75 -8.55 11.70 4.31
C CYS A 75 -8.49 13.20 4.01
N SER A 76 -7.31 13.83 4.17
CA SER A 76 -7.11 15.25 3.83
C SER A 76 -7.26 15.51 2.33
N SER A 77 -6.74 14.63 1.46
CA SER A 77 -6.91 14.74 0.01
C SER A 77 -8.38 14.61 -0.42
N LEU A 78 -9.12 13.68 0.18
CA LEU A 78 -10.55 13.52 -0.06
C LEU A 78 -11.34 14.75 0.39
N ARG A 79 -11.03 15.31 1.56
CA ARG A 79 -11.62 16.56 2.04
C ARG A 79 -11.37 17.73 1.08
N ALA A 80 -10.14 17.89 0.61
CA ALA A 80 -9.79 18.94 -0.36
C ALA A 80 -10.55 18.77 -1.69
N LYS A 81 -10.66 17.54 -2.20
CA LYS A 81 -11.45 17.24 -3.41
C LYS A 81 -12.93 17.52 -3.22
N ARG A 82 -13.47 17.21 -2.04
CA ARG A 82 -14.85 17.48 -1.66
C ARG A 82 -15.14 18.98 -1.61
N GLU A 83 -14.27 19.77 -0.97
CA GLU A 83 -14.38 21.23 -0.93
C GLU A 83 -14.35 21.81 -2.35
N HIS A 84 -13.45 21.32 -3.21
CA HIS A 84 -13.42 21.68 -4.62
C HIS A 84 -14.72 21.32 -5.37
N ALA A 85 -15.29 20.14 -5.13
CA ALA A 85 -16.54 19.72 -5.74
C ALA A 85 -17.72 20.58 -5.26
N SER A 86 -17.76 20.91 -3.97
CA SER A 86 -18.77 21.80 -3.39
C SER A 86 -18.71 23.21 -3.98
N LEU A 87 -17.50 23.76 -4.17
CA LEU A 87 -17.30 25.06 -4.80
C LEU A 87 -17.72 25.06 -6.27
N LEU A 88 -17.45 23.97 -7.01
CA LEU A 88 -17.90 23.82 -8.39
C LEU A 88 -19.42 23.66 -8.50
N GLU A 89 -20.06 22.96 -7.56
CA GLU A 89 -21.51 22.85 -7.50
C GLU A 89 -22.16 24.22 -7.25
N ASP A 90 -21.62 25.00 -6.31
CA ASP A 90 -22.07 26.37 -6.02
C ASP A 90 -21.90 27.29 -7.25
N PHE A 91 -20.74 27.23 -7.93
CA PHE A 91 -20.52 28.00 -9.15
C PHE A 91 -21.48 27.59 -10.28
N ARG A 92 -21.78 26.28 -10.41
CA ARG A 92 -22.71 25.76 -11.41
C ARG A 92 -24.16 26.12 -11.08
N GLU A 93 -24.51 26.23 -9.80
CA GLU A 93 -25.82 26.69 -9.36
C GLU A 93 -26.00 28.21 -9.54
N TYR A 94 -24.96 28.98 -9.25
CA TYR A 94 -24.90 30.43 -9.52
C TYR A 94 -25.05 30.73 -11.02
N ASP A 95 -24.34 29.99 -11.85
CA ASP A 95 -24.41 30.14 -13.30
C ASP A 95 -25.77 29.70 -13.87
N ARG A 96 -26.39 28.66 -13.30
CA ARG A 96 -27.74 28.23 -13.68
C ARG A 96 -28.80 29.23 -13.26
N THR A 97 -28.69 29.83 -12.08
CA THR A 97 -29.61 30.88 -11.63
C THR A 97 -29.44 32.17 -12.45
N ARG A 98 -28.21 32.48 -12.91
CA ARG A 98 -27.99 33.53 -13.92
C ARG A 98 -28.65 33.19 -15.25
N LEU A 99 -28.51 31.97 -15.75
CA LEU A 99 -29.14 31.54 -17.01
C LEU A 99 -30.67 31.55 -16.94
N ASP A 100 -31.28 31.16 -15.81
CA ASP A 100 -32.74 31.26 -15.59
C ASP A 100 -33.20 32.73 -15.51
N LEU A 101 -32.38 33.64 -14.96
CA LEU A 101 -32.67 35.09 -14.96
C LEU A 101 -32.39 35.74 -16.33
N GLU A 102 -31.44 35.22 -17.10
CA GLU A 102 -31.12 35.58 -18.49
C GLU A 102 -31.80 34.65 -19.51
N GLU A 103 -32.95 34.03 -19.21
CA GLU A 103 -33.77 33.34 -20.24
C GLU A 103 -34.49 34.33 -21.20
N GLY A 104 -33.93 35.55 -21.31
CA GLY A 104 -34.08 36.47 -22.44
C GLY A 104 -32.77 36.72 -23.21
N GLY A 105 -31.69 35.99 -22.91
CA GLY A 105 -30.33 36.17 -23.44
C GLY A 105 -30.11 35.46 -24.77
N SER A 106 -29.72 36.26 -25.77
CA SER A 106 -29.56 35.90 -27.19
C SER A 106 -28.65 34.68 -27.44
N PRO A 107 -28.93 33.83 -28.45
CA PRO A 107 -28.14 32.63 -28.83
C PRO A 107 -26.63 32.89 -29.03
N GLU A 108 -26.21 34.12 -29.26
CA GLU A 108 -24.79 34.49 -29.40
C GLU A 108 -23.99 34.29 -28.10
N GLN A 109 -24.59 34.50 -26.92
CA GLN A 109 -23.91 34.25 -25.64
C GLN A 109 -23.63 32.77 -25.41
N ALA A 110 -24.54 31.89 -25.86
CA ALA A 110 -24.36 30.45 -25.79
C ALA A 110 -23.18 29.99 -26.68
N LEU A 111 -23.07 30.56 -27.89
CA LEU A 111 -21.96 30.27 -28.81
C LEU A 111 -20.60 30.78 -28.29
N LEU A 112 -20.56 31.99 -27.73
CA LEU A 112 -19.33 32.53 -27.13
C LEU A 112 -18.86 31.69 -25.94
N ARG A 113 -19.81 31.19 -25.14
CA ARG A 113 -19.52 30.29 -24.03
C ARG A 113 -19.01 28.92 -24.51
N GLU A 114 -19.58 28.40 -25.59
CA GLU A 114 -19.10 27.17 -26.21
C GLU A 114 -17.66 27.35 -26.73
N HIS A 115 -17.38 28.47 -27.40
CA HIS A 115 -16.04 28.79 -27.87
C HIS A 115 -15.01 28.92 -26.74
N ALA A 116 -15.40 29.54 -25.61
CA ALA A 116 -14.55 29.61 -24.42
C ALA A 116 -14.29 28.22 -23.80
N SER A 117 -15.29 27.33 -23.81
CA SER A 117 -15.15 25.96 -23.32
C SER A 117 -14.25 25.09 -24.21
N ILE A 118 -14.31 25.29 -25.54
CA ILE A 118 -13.43 24.65 -26.53
C ILE A 118 -11.98 25.11 -26.35
N SER A 119 -11.76 26.42 -26.19
CA SER A 119 -10.42 26.97 -25.94
C SER A 119 -9.81 26.40 -24.65
N ARG A 120 -10.61 26.31 -23.58
CA ARG A 120 -10.17 25.69 -22.31
C ARG A 120 -9.86 24.19 -22.46
N SER A 121 -10.63 23.46 -23.26
CA SER A 121 -10.39 22.03 -23.55
C SER A 121 -9.12 21.80 -24.37
N THR A 122 -8.79 22.74 -25.27
CA THR A 122 -7.54 22.71 -26.05
C THR A 122 -6.31 22.80 -25.15
N GLY A 123 -6.33 23.69 -24.14
CA GLY A 123 -5.22 23.83 -23.19
C GLY A 123 -5.02 22.61 -22.28
N GLN A 124 -6.11 21.95 -21.88
CA GLN A 124 -6.02 20.71 -21.10
C GLN A 124 -5.43 19.55 -21.92
N THR A 125 -5.74 19.48 -23.21
CA THR A 125 -5.17 18.47 -24.12
C THR A 125 -3.66 18.64 -24.26
N ASP A 126 -3.16 19.88 -24.34
CA ASP A 126 -1.73 20.18 -24.35
C ASP A 126 -1.02 19.73 -23.06
N SER A 127 -1.66 19.92 -21.90
CA SER A 127 -1.15 19.42 -20.62
C SER A 127 -1.08 17.89 -20.57
N VAL A 128 -2.06 17.18 -21.12
CA VAL A 128 -2.05 15.71 -21.22
C VAL A 128 -0.95 15.24 -22.18
N ILE A 129 -0.72 15.94 -23.29
CA ILE A 129 0.38 15.65 -24.23
C ILE A 129 1.73 15.84 -23.54
N SER A 130 1.92 16.94 -22.82
CA SER A 130 3.14 17.21 -22.05
C SER A 130 3.38 16.15 -20.96
N GLN A 131 2.32 15.74 -20.24
CA GLN A 131 2.40 14.69 -19.23
C GLN A 131 2.71 13.31 -19.86
N ALA A 132 2.15 13.01 -21.03
CA ALA A 132 2.45 11.79 -21.77
C ALA A 132 3.91 11.77 -22.25
N GLN A 133 4.44 12.89 -22.76
CA GLN A 133 5.86 13.02 -23.14
C GLN A 133 6.80 12.86 -21.93
N ALA A 134 6.46 13.46 -20.78
CA ALA A 134 7.22 13.28 -19.54
C ALA A 134 7.21 11.81 -19.08
N THR A 135 6.07 11.13 -19.19
CA THR A 135 5.93 9.71 -18.84
C THR A 135 6.71 8.80 -19.79
N LEU A 136 6.70 9.09 -21.10
CA LEU A 136 7.54 8.39 -22.08
C LEU A 136 9.03 8.59 -21.81
N GLY A 137 9.45 9.81 -21.47
CA GLY A 137 10.83 10.11 -21.06
C GLY A 137 11.24 9.33 -19.82
N ALA A 138 10.38 9.29 -18.80
CA ALA A 138 10.61 8.51 -17.59
C ALA A 138 10.66 7.00 -17.87
N LEU A 139 9.78 6.46 -18.71
CA LEU A 139 9.79 5.05 -19.12
C LEU A 139 11.04 4.66 -19.93
N VAL A 140 11.53 5.56 -20.80
CA VAL A 140 12.78 5.34 -21.56
C VAL A 140 13.98 5.36 -20.62
N LEU A 141 14.03 6.30 -19.66
CA LEU A 141 15.07 6.35 -18.63
C LEU A 141 15.02 5.11 -17.72
N GLN A 142 13.81 4.65 -17.38
CA GLN A 142 13.58 3.44 -16.60
C GLN A 142 14.00 2.18 -17.39
N ARG A 143 13.78 2.13 -18.71
CA ARG A 143 14.26 1.05 -19.59
C ARG A 143 15.79 1.00 -19.68
N SER A 144 16.45 2.15 -19.77
CA SER A 144 17.91 2.26 -19.69
C SER A 144 18.43 1.75 -18.34
N THR A 145 17.72 2.07 -17.26
CA THR A 145 18.02 1.57 -15.91
C THR A 145 17.86 0.05 -15.82
N PHE A 146 16.80 -0.52 -16.42
CA PHE A 146 16.57 -1.97 -16.49
C PHE A 146 17.68 -2.70 -17.27
N GLY A 147 18.21 -2.12 -18.35
CA GLY A 147 19.37 -2.67 -19.07
C GLY A 147 20.64 -2.77 -18.22
N GLY A 148 20.79 -1.92 -17.20
CA GLY A 148 21.90 -1.99 -16.24
C GLY A 148 21.74 -3.09 -15.19
N ILE A 149 20.52 -3.64 -14.99
CA ILE A 149 20.24 -4.67 -13.98
C ILE A 149 20.75 -6.03 -14.46
N ASP A 150 20.66 -6.35 -15.75
CA ASP A 150 21.24 -7.58 -16.33
C ASP A 150 22.76 -7.69 -16.10
N LEU A 151 23.49 -6.57 -16.22
CA LEU A 151 24.93 -6.52 -15.95
C LEU A 151 25.24 -6.73 -14.46
N LYS A 152 24.40 -6.20 -13.56
CA LYS A 152 24.54 -6.39 -12.11
C LYS A 152 24.15 -7.81 -11.68
N ILE A 153 23.11 -8.40 -12.26
CA ILE A 153 22.69 -9.78 -12.00
C ILE A 153 23.71 -10.79 -12.53
N SER A 154 24.30 -10.56 -13.70
CA SER A 154 25.42 -11.37 -14.22
C SER A 154 26.62 -11.35 -13.27
N ASN A 155 26.97 -10.18 -12.73
CA ASN A 155 28.07 -10.04 -11.78
C ASN A 155 27.76 -10.57 -10.36
N VAL A 156 26.48 -10.68 -9.99
CA VAL A 156 26.05 -11.37 -8.75
C VAL A 156 25.99 -12.89 -8.96
N SER A 157 25.61 -13.36 -10.15
CA SER A 157 25.59 -14.76 -10.54
C SER A 157 26.99 -15.39 -10.49
N SER A 158 28.03 -14.64 -10.87
CA SER A 158 29.43 -15.09 -10.73
C SER A 158 29.91 -15.26 -9.28
N ARG A 159 29.15 -14.75 -8.29
CA ARG A 159 29.42 -14.93 -6.84
C ARG A 159 28.50 -15.93 -6.14
N LEU A 160 27.52 -16.50 -6.83
CA LEU A 160 26.66 -17.58 -6.32
C LEU A 160 27.34 -18.94 -6.04
N PRO A 161 28.52 -19.32 -6.57
CA PRO A 161 29.18 -20.56 -6.10
C PRO A 161 29.61 -20.51 -4.62
N THR A 162 29.66 -19.33 -3.98
CA THR A 162 30.05 -19.19 -2.56
C THR A 162 28.89 -19.47 -1.60
N VAL A 163 27.65 -19.14 -1.97
CA VAL A 163 26.47 -19.31 -1.09
C VAL A 163 26.14 -20.80 -0.91
N ASN A 164 26.35 -21.62 -1.95
CA ASN A 164 26.14 -23.06 -1.86
C ASN A 164 27.15 -23.76 -0.93
N ASN A 165 28.39 -23.26 -0.86
CA ASN A 165 29.42 -23.79 0.04
C ASN A 165 29.13 -23.45 1.51
N ILE A 166 28.64 -22.23 1.79
CA ILE A 166 28.28 -21.79 3.15
C ILE A 166 27.05 -22.56 3.64
N LEU A 167 26.02 -22.72 2.80
CA LEU A 167 24.83 -23.49 3.14
C LEU A 167 25.14 -24.98 3.37
N SER A 168 26.04 -25.56 2.57
CA SER A 168 26.51 -26.94 2.75
C SER A 168 27.36 -27.12 4.01
N ALA A 169 28.21 -26.14 4.35
CA ALA A 169 29.00 -26.16 5.58
C ALA A 169 28.13 -26.07 6.84
N ILE A 170 27.08 -25.25 6.81
CA ILE A 170 26.11 -25.11 7.91
C ILE A 170 25.32 -26.42 8.12
N LYS A 171 24.83 -27.05 7.04
CA LYS A 171 24.09 -28.31 7.12
C LYS A 171 24.96 -29.45 7.67
N ARG A 172 26.25 -29.49 7.32
CA ARG A 172 27.20 -30.52 7.76
C ARG A 172 27.59 -30.43 9.24
N ARG A 173 27.60 -29.22 9.83
CA ARG A 173 27.85 -29.04 11.27
C ARG A 173 26.68 -29.58 12.10
N LYS A 174 25.43 -29.25 11.69
CA LYS A 174 24.21 -29.70 12.37
C LYS A 174 23.97 -31.22 12.27
N SER A 175 24.42 -31.88 11.18
CA SER A 175 24.30 -33.34 11.06
C SER A 175 25.26 -34.10 11.98
N MET A 176 26.47 -33.58 12.23
CA MET A 176 27.45 -34.25 13.10
C MET A 176 26.96 -34.33 14.55
N ASP A 177 26.40 -33.24 15.08
CA ASP A 177 25.89 -33.21 16.45
C ASP A 177 24.75 -34.21 16.66
N THR A 178 23.88 -34.39 15.65
CA THR A 178 22.77 -35.35 15.68
C THR A 178 23.26 -36.80 15.64
N ILE A 179 24.30 -37.09 14.85
CA ILE A 179 24.90 -38.43 14.76
C ILE A 179 25.56 -38.80 16.10
N ILE A 180 26.31 -37.88 16.72
CA ILE A 180 26.97 -38.13 18.01
C ILE A 180 25.93 -38.38 19.11
N LEU A 181 24.89 -37.54 19.19
CA LEU A 181 23.83 -37.69 20.20
C LEU A 181 23.06 -39.00 20.07
N SER A 182 22.70 -39.40 18.84
CA SER A 182 21.98 -40.67 18.61
C SER A 182 22.83 -41.91 18.94
N LEU A 183 24.14 -41.86 18.68
CA LEU A 183 25.06 -42.96 18.97
C LEU A 183 25.26 -43.15 20.48
N VAL A 184 25.41 -42.05 21.24
CA VAL A 184 25.49 -42.08 22.71
C VAL A 184 24.20 -42.59 23.33
N ALA A 185 23.04 -42.10 22.86
CA ALA A 185 21.74 -42.56 23.33
C ALA A 185 21.52 -44.07 23.07
N SER A 186 21.92 -44.56 21.89
CA SER A 186 21.85 -45.99 21.54
C SER A 186 22.77 -46.85 22.41
N MET A 187 23.98 -46.40 22.69
CA MET A 187 24.91 -47.15 23.57
C MET A 187 24.40 -47.21 25.01
N CYS A 188 23.88 -46.10 25.53
CA CYS A 188 23.34 -46.05 26.88
C CYS A 188 22.13 -46.99 27.05
N THR A 189 21.20 -46.95 26.10
CA THR A 189 20.01 -47.83 26.11
C THR A 189 20.38 -49.31 25.97
N PHE A 190 21.38 -49.65 25.15
CA PHE A 190 21.87 -51.02 25.01
C PHE A 190 22.49 -51.58 26.29
N LEU A 191 23.32 -50.78 26.98
CA LEU A 191 23.91 -51.17 28.26
C LEU A 191 22.85 -51.38 29.36
N ILE A 192 21.85 -50.51 29.41
CA ILE A 192 20.72 -50.65 30.34
C ILE A 192 19.94 -51.94 30.05
N PHE A 193 19.71 -52.26 28.78
CA PHE A 193 19.01 -53.47 28.36
C PHE A 193 19.77 -54.75 28.74
N ILE A 194 21.10 -54.79 28.52
CA ILE A 194 21.94 -55.92 28.95
C ILE A 194 21.94 -56.07 30.48
N TYR A 195 22.04 -54.96 31.22
CA TYR A 195 22.01 -55.01 32.69
C TYR A 195 20.69 -55.58 33.20
N TRP A 196 19.57 -55.18 32.58
CA TRP A 196 18.25 -55.71 32.93
C TRP A 196 18.12 -57.21 32.63
N LEU A 197 18.59 -57.65 31.46
CA LEU A 197 18.61 -59.08 31.08
C LEU A 197 19.53 -59.93 31.95
N THR A 198 20.62 -59.37 32.48
CA THR A 198 21.57 -60.11 33.32
C THR A 198 21.10 -60.21 34.77
N LYS A 199 20.26 -59.26 35.21
CA LYS A 199 19.72 -59.21 36.58
C LYS A 199 18.39 -59.96 36.74
N SER A 200 17.63 -60.12 35.66
CA SER A 200 16.42 -60.96 35.61
C SER A 200 16.75 -62.42 35.36
#